data_AF-A0A9J6DYZ1-F1
#
_entry.id   AF-A0A9J6DYZ1-F1
#
_cell.length_a   1.000
_cell.length_b   1.000
_cell.length_c   1.000
_cell.angle_alpha   90.00
_cell.angle_beta   90.00
_cell.angle_gamma   90.00
#
_symmetry.space_group_name_H-M   'P 1'
#
loop_
_entity.id
_entity.type
_entity.pdbx_description
1 polymer ?
#
loop_
_entity_poly.entity_id
_entity_poly.type
_entity_poly.pdbx_seq_one_letter_code
_entity_poly.pdbx_strand_id
1 'polypeptide(L)'
;MMMNLTRMRVFNLEDHMTRLLEEFQERIVYGDQDLLNIFFTRYPQGIFTFTCRWNYHAEHCLGDALCADGPISAIHASRKVVLLKQVPAFVALHAAMGNVSAPSLINVDVLGKLKEASFKLGQNLVDHFIVPLRTSLWNTNLSNTASTGCTKELRQQLHLLRLAASRVDNMTAQAAAANGT
;
A
#
# COMPACT_ATOMS: atom_id res chain seq x y z
N MET A 1 8.76 1.58 -5.52
CA MET A 1 9.13 2.57 -6.55
C MET A 1 8.93 1.95 -7.93
N MET A 2 8.50 2.73 -8.93
CA MET A 2 8.45 2.25 -10.33
C MET A 2 9.67 2.77 -11.08
N MET A 3 10.30 1.91 -11.89
CA MET A 3 11.59 2.18 -12.53
C MET A 3 11.46 2.02 -14.05
N ASN A 4 11.77 3.08 -14.80
CA ASN A 4 11.89 2.99 -16.25
C ASN A 4 13.30 2.53 -16.62
N LEU A 5 13.48 1.20 -16.70
CA LEU A 5 14.79 0.59 -16.90
C LEU A 5 15.47 1.05 -18.20
N THR A 6 14.72 1.32 -19.27
CA THR A 6 15.28 1.82 -20.53
C THR A 6 15.93 3.19 -20.33
N ARG A 7 15.19 4.14 -19.72
CA ARG A 7 15.74 5.48 -19.44
C ARG A 7 16.91 5.43 -18.46
N MET A 8 16.84 4.55 -17.45
CA MET A 8 17.90 4.40 -16.46
C MET A 8 19.20 3.86 -17.07
N ARG A 9 19.12 2.88 -17.99
CA ARG A 9 20.29 2.37 -18.71
C ARG A 9 20.89 3.42 -19.65
N VAL A 10 20.05 4.13 -20.41
CA VAL A 10 20.51 5.23 -21.30
C VAL A 10 21.19 6.34 -20.50
N PHE A 11 20.67 6.66 -19.32
CA PHE A 11 21.26 7.65 -18.41
C PHE A 11 22.50 7.12 -17.66
N ASN A 12 22.80 5.83 -17.78
CA ASN A 12 23.85 5.16 -17.02
C ASN A 12 23.71 5.38 -15.50
N LEU A 13 22.52 5.12 -14.97
CA LEU A 13 22.20 5.37 -13.56
C LEU A 13 23.10 4.58 -12.61
N GLU A 14 23.45 3.34 -12.96
CA GLU A 14 24.28 2.45 -12.13
C GLU A 14 25.63 3.09 -11.80
N ASP A 15 26.37 3.55 -12.80
CA ASP A 15 27.65 4.23 -12.59
C ASP A 15 27.52 5.49 -11.72
N HIS A 16 26.41 6.22 -11.82
CA HIS A 16 26.14 7.36 -10.95
C HIS A 16 25.90 6.91 -9.51
N MET A 17 25.15 5.83 -9.30
CA MET A 17 24.91 5.26 -7.96
C MET A 17 26.21 4.75 -7.34
N THR A 18 27.05 4.06 -8.10
CA THR A 18 28.34 3.53 -7.63
C THR A 18 29.24 4.66 -7.12
N ARG A 19 29.39 5.73 -7.90
CA ARG A 19 30.17 6.90 -7.47
C ARG A 19 29.60 7.58 -6.22
N LEU A 20 28.27 7.69 -6.14
CA LEU A 20 27.62 8.24 -4.95
C LEU A 20 27.83 7.35 -3.72
N LEU A 21 27.76 6.03 -3.89
CA LEU A 21 28.03 5.09 -2.81
C LEU A 21 29.48 5.22 -2.33
N GLU A 22 30.45 5.25 -3.23
CA GLU A 22 31.87 5.47 -2.87
C GLU A 22 32.07 6.79 -2.12
N GLU A 23 31.40 7.86 -2.55
CA GLU A 23 31.49 9.20 -1.96
C GLU A 23 30.81 9.28 -0.57
N PHE A 24 29.68 8.59 -0.37
CA PHE A 24 28.79 8.80 0.77
C PHE A 24 28.63 7.59 1.69
N GLN A 25 29.22 6.43 1.40
CA GLN A 25 29.01 5.18 2.16
C GLN A 25 29.23 5.31 3.68
N GLU A 26 30.16 6.16 4.13
CA GLU A 26 30.42 6.38 5.56
C GLU A 26 29.46 7.39 6.23
N ARG A 27 28.62 8.07 5.44
CA ARG A 27 27.75 9.19 5.85
C ARG A 27 26.25 8.91 5.69
N ILE A 28 25.89 7.77 5.10
CA ILE A 28 24.50 7.38 4.85
C ILE A 28 24.11 6.22 5.75
N VAL A 29 22.87 6.23 6.22
CA VAL A 29 22.33 5.19 7.11
C VAL A 29 21.43 4.24 6.33
N TYR A 30 20.68 4.79 5.36
CA TYR A 30 19.72 4.05 4.54
C TYR A 30 20.15 4.10 3.09
N GLY A 31 21.14 3.30 2.70
CA GLY A 31 21.77 3.39 1.38
C GLY A 31 20.78 3.31 0.20
N ASP A 32 19.70 2.55 0.32
CA ASP A 32 18.65 2.46 -0.68
C ASP A 32 17.85 3.76 -0.87
N GLN A 33 17.57 4.50 0.21
CA GLN A 33 16.80 5.75 0.17
C GLN A 33 17.70 6.98 0.04
N ASP A 34 18.77 7.06 0.83
CA ASP A 34 19.68 8.20 0.91
C ASP A 34 20.41 8.41 -0.42
N LEU A 35 20.88 7.35 -1.09
CA LEU A 35 21.55 7.49 -2.38
C LEU A 35 20.62 8.07 -3.45
N LEU A 36 19.36 7.59 -3.50
CA LEU A 36 18.37 8.12 -4.42
C LEU A 36 18.01 9.56 -4.10
N ASN A 37 17.87 9.91 -2.82
CA ASN A 37 17.59 11.29 -2.39
C ASN A 37 18.72 12.26 -2.77
N ILE A 38 19.98 11.86 -2.54
CA ILE A 38 21.15 12.64 -2.96
C ILE A 38 21.18 12.77 -4.50
N PHE A 39 20.94 11.67 -5.21
CA PHE A 39 20.91 11.66 -6.67
C PHE A 39 19.85 12.61 -7.24
N PHE A 40 18.61 12.54 -6.76
CA PHE A 40 17.51 13.38 -7.27
C PHE A 40 17.60 14.84 -6.82
N THR A 41 18.40 15.16 -5.81
CA THR A 41 18.79 16.54 -5.53
C THR A 41 19.62 17.13 -6.69
N ARG A 42 20.47 16.31 -7.32
CA ARG A 42 21.29 16.70 -8.49
C ARG A 42 20.50 16.60 -9.81
N TYR A 43 19.52 15.69 -9.88
CA TYR A 43 18.72 15.43 -11.08
C TYR A 43 17.21 15.42 -10.79
N PRO A 44 16.60 16.57 -10.42
CA PRO A 44 15.19 16.63 -10.00
C PRO A 44 14.20 16.23 -11.10
N GLN A 45 14.56 16.38 -12.38
CA GLN A 45 13.77 15.92 -13.52
C GLN A 45 13.72 14.39 -13.68
N GLY A 46 14.58 13.67 -12.95
CA GLY A 46 14.70 12.21 -13.00
C GLY A 46 13.66 11.48 -12.15
N ILE A 47 12.92 12.18 -11.30
CA ILE A 47 11.91 11.59 -10.40
C ILE A 47 10.50 12.06 -10.78
N PHE A 48 9.56 11.11 -10.75
CA PHE A 48 8.14 11.38 -10.77
C PHE A 48 7.58 11.02 -9.40
N THR A 49 6.98 11.97 -8.70
CA THR A 49 6.45 11.78 -7.35
C THR A 49 5.00 11.28 -7.42
N PHE A 50 4.72 10.21 -6.69
CA PHE A 50 3.34 9.76 -6.46
C PHE A 50 2.71 10.56 -5.33
N THR A 51 1.39 10.66 -5.38
CA THR A 51 0.63 11.20 -4.25
C THR A 51 0.69 10.24 -3.05
N CYS A 52 0.39 10.78 -1.86
CA CYS A 52 0.58 10.07 -0.60
C CYS A 52 -0.23 8.76 -0.47
N ARG A 53 -1.32 8.58 -1.23
CA ARG A 53 -2.13 7.34 -1.25
C ARG A 53 -1.35 6.09 -1.67
N TRP A 54 -0.22 6.28 -2.36
CA TRP A 54 0.69 5.21 -2.82
C TRP A 54 1.81 4.91 -1.82
N ASN A 55 1.89 5.64 -0.71
CA ASN A 55 2.83 5.40 0.37
C ASN A 55 2.24 5.89 1.70
N TYR A 56 1.10 5.32 2.09
CA TYR A 56 0.43 5.71 3.32
C TYR A 56 1.25 5.24 4.53
N HIS A 57 1.95 6.17 5.15
CA HIS A 57 3.02 5.90 6.11
C HIS A 57 2.57 6.13 7.55
N ALA A 58 2.85 5.16 8.43
CA ALA A 58 2.41 5.20 9.82
C ALA A 58 2.98 6.38 10.63
N GLU A 59 4.18 6.85 10.29
CA GLU A 59 4.80 7.96 11.02
C GLU A 59 4.14 9.31 10.70
N HIS A 60 3.39 9.41 9.60
CA HIS A 60 2.62 10.59 9.21
C HIS A 60 1.25 10.67 9.90
N CYS A 61 1.04 9.85 10.95
CA CYS A 61 -0.24 9.67 11.64
C CYS A 61 -0.27 10.24 13.06
N LEU A 62 0.86 10.75 13.56
CA LEU A 62 0.95 11.36 14.89
C LEU A 62 0.36 12.78 14.83
N GLY A 63 -0.94 12.90 15.13
CA GLY A 63 -1.71 14.14 14.98
C GLY A 63 -2.87 13.95 14.00
N ASP A 64 -3.07 14.89 13.08
CA ASP A 64 -3.98 14.73 11.94
C ASP A 64 -3.32 13.91 10.81
N ALA A 65 -4.13 13.36 9.91
CA ALA A 65 -3.59 12.61 8.77
C ALA A 65 -2.98 13.60 7.78
N LEU A 66 -1.69 13.46 7.49
CA LEU A 66 -1.05 14.25 6.44
C LEU A 66 -1.50 13.83 5.03
N CYS A 67 -2.10 12.64 4.89
CA CYS A 67 -2.56 12.11 3.62
C CYS A 67 -4.07 11.97 3.58
N ALA A 68 -4.74 12.80 2.78
CA ALA A 68 -6.19 12.74 2.53
C ALA A 68 -6.53 12.47 1.05
N ASP A 69 -5.55 12.00 0.26
CA ASP A 69 -5.70 11.85 -1.19
C ASP A 69 -6.44 10.56 -1.62
N GLY A 70 -7.72 10.45 -1.24
CA GLY A 70 -8.61 9.39 -1.70
C GLY A 70 -8.12 7.98 -1.37
N PRO A 71 -8.75 6.91 -1.90
CA PRO A 71 -8.61 5.59 -1.31
C PRO A 71 -7.15 5.14 -1.26
N ILE A 72 -6.66 4.93 -0.04
CA ILE A 72 -5.31 4.42 0.20
C ILE A 72 -5.10 3.16 -0.63
N SER A 73 -4.03 3.19 -1.42
CA SER A 73 -3.72 2.16 -2.42
C SER A 73 -2.54 1.31 -1.99
N ALA A 74 -1.58 1.88 -1.26
CA ALA A 74 -0.47 1.13 -0.67
C ALA A 74 -0.12 1.69 0.72
N ILE A 75 0.18 0.78 1.64
CA ILE A 75 0.45 1.06 3.05
C ILE A 75 1.91 0.74 3.34
N HIS A 76 2.59 1.66 4.01
CA HIS A 76 3.95 1.45 4.51
C HIS A 76 3.93 1.46 6.04
N ALA A 77 4.10 0.26 6.61
CA ALA A 77 4.13 0.02 8.04
C ALA A 77 5.48 -0.53 8.46
N SER A 78 5.89 -0.25 9.70
CA SER A 78 7.03 -0.95 10.32
C SER A 78 6.55 -2.04 11.27
N ARG A 79 7.40 -3.06 11.49
CA ARG A 79 7.17 -4.09 12.52
C ARG A 79 6.86 -3.47 13.88
N LYS A 80 7.59 -2.40 14.23
CA LYS A 80 7.43 -1.67 15.49
C LYS A 80 6.03 -1.08 15.62
N VAL A 81 5.53 -0.41 14.58
CA VAL A 81 4.20 0.20 14.56
C VAL A 81 3.11 -0.83 14.84
N VAL A 82 3.21 -2.00 14.18
CA VAL A 82 2.19 -3.05 14.28
C VAL A 82 2.30 -3.81 15.60
N LEU A 83 3.48 -4.36 15.92
CA LEU A 83 3.64 -5.25 17.07
C LEU A 83 3.57 -4.51 18.42
N LEU A 84 4.06 -3.27 18.48
CA LEU A 84 3.94 -2.43 19.67
C LEU A 84 2.63 -1.63 19.69
N LYS A 85 1.72 -1.88 18.74
CA LYS A 85 0.39 -1.28 18.65
C LYS A 85 0.39 0.25 18.72
N GLN A 86 1.37 0.89 18.09
CA GLN A 86 1.58 2.34 18.20
C GLN A 86 0.56 3.15 17.42
N VAL A 87 0.13 2.65 16.25
CA VAL A 87 -0.83 3.33 15.38
C VAL A 87 -2.03 2.39 15.14
N PRO A 88 -3.18 2.63 15.79
CA PRO A 88 -4.32 1.71 15.74
C PRO A 88 -4.82 1.40 14.33
N ALA A 89 -4.79 2.37 13.41
CA ALA A 89 -5.18 2.15 12.02
C ALA A 89 -4.31 1.08 11.33
N PHE A 90 -3.00 1.08 11.60
CA PHE A 90 -2.06 0.14 10.99
C PHE A 90 -2.14 -1.25 11.62
N VAL A 91 -2.48 -1.32 12.90
CA VAL A 91 -2.81 -2.60 13.57
C VAL A 91 -4.07 -3.21 12.95
N ALA A 92 -5.10 -2.39 12.75
CA ALA A 92 -6.36 -2.81 12.13
C ALA A 92 -6.16 -3.28 10.68
N LEU A 93 -5.36 -2.53 9.90
CA LEU A 93 -4.97 -2.90 8.54
C LEU A 93 -4.21 -4.24 8.53
N HIS A 94 -3.21 -4.41 9.40
CA HIS A 94 -2.48 -5.67 9.49
C HIS A 94 -3.39 -6.86 9.84
N ALA A 95 -4.29 -6.69 10.81
CA ALA A 95 -5.24 -7.73 11.18
C ALA A 95 -6.21 -8.07 10.02
N ALA A 96 -6.74 -7.06 9.32
CA ALA A 96 -7.61 -7.26 8.18
C ALA A 96 -6.89 -7.95 7.02
N MET A 97 -5.64 -7.56 6.72
CA MET A 97 -4.81 -8.24 5.71
C MET A 97 -4.51 -9.69 6.12
N GLY A 98 -4.30 -9.96 7.41
CA GLY A 98 -4.18 -11.31 7.95
C GLY A 98 -5.46 -12.14 7.79
N ASN A 99 -6.65 -11.53 7.90
CA ASN A 99 -7.91 -12.25 7.66
C ASN A 99 -8.15 -12.57 6.17
N VAL A 100 -7.51 -11.83 5.26
CA VAL A 100 -7.45 -12.17 3.83
C VAL A 100 -6.46 -13.30 3.54
N SER A 101 -5.63 -13.70 4.51
CA SER A 101 -4.73 -14.87 4.39
C SER A 101 -5.47 -16.20 4.55
N ALA A 102 -6.53 -16.36 3.76
CA ALA A 102 -6.95 -17.65 3.21
C ALA A 102 -6.32 -17.78 1.80
N PRO A 103 -5.92 -18.97 1.38
CA PRO A 103 -4.69 -19.16 0.60
C PRO A 103 -4.88 -18.83 -0.88
N SER A 104 -4.54 -17.61 -1.36
CA SER A 104 -4.30 -17.28 -2.79
C SER A 104 -4.32 -15.79 -3.14
N LEU A 105 -3.36 -14.98 -2.67
CA LEU A 105 -3.00 -13.73 -3.39
C LEU A 105 -1.50 -13.58 -3.65
N ILE A 106 -0.65 -14.40 -3.01
CA ILE A 106 0.81 -14.42 -3.25
C ILE A 106 1.30 -15.82 -3.67
N ASN A 107 0.46 -16.86 -3.53
CA ASN A 107 0.80 -18.19 -4.04
C ASN A 107 0.38 -18.32 -5.50
N VAL A 108 1.33 -18.77 -6.33
CA VAL A 108 1.22 -19.05 -7.77
C VAL A 108 0.18 -20.15 -8.11
N ASP A 109 -0.62 -20.58 -7.13
CA ASP A 109 -1.70 -21.57 -7.28
C ASP A 109 -3.10 -20.94 -7.55
N VAL A 110 -3.14 -19.63 -7.84
CA VAL A 110 -4.38 -18.93 -8.25
C VAL A 110 -5.01 -19.60 -9.48
N LEU A 111 -4.22 -20.15 -10.40
CA LEU A 111 -4.73 -20.83 -11.59
C LEU A 111 -5.46 -22.16 -11.28
N GLY A 112 -5.12 -22.84 -10.18
CA GLY A 112 -5.80 -24.05 -9.74
C GLY A 112 -7.16 -23.77 -9.10
N LYS A 113 -7.25 -22.70 -8.30
CA LYS A 113 -8.48 -22.29 -7.60
C LYS A 113 -9.45 -21.47 -8.42
N LEU A 114 -9.00 -20.80 -9.49
CA LEU A 114 -9.90 -20.17 -10.47
C LEU A 114 -10.78 -21.17 -11.22
N LYS A 115 -10.47 -22.48 -11.15
CA LYS A 115 -11.35 -23.54 -11.66
C LYS A 115 -12.50 -23.89 -10.72
N GLU A 116 -12.47 -23.47 -9.46
CA GLU A 116 -13.63 -23.57 -8.56
C GLU A 116 -14.52 -22.34 -8.77
N ALA A 117 -15.67 -22.57 -9.41
CA ALA A 117 -16.68 -21.54 -9.63
C ALA A 117 -17.15 -20.94 -8.30
N SER A 118 -16.79 -19.68 -8.02
CA SER A 118 -17.49 -18.69 -7.16
C SER A 118 -16.60 -17.53 -6.68
N PHE A 119 -15.29 -17.50 -7.00
CA PHE A 119 -14.42 -16.38 -6.60
C PHE A 119 -14.80 -15.07 -7.31
N LYS A 120 -15.44 -14.15 -6.57
CA LYS A 120 -15.70 -12.76 -6.99
C LYS A 120 -14.74 -11.81 -6.27
N LEU A 121 -13.75 -11.27 -6.97
CA LEU A 121 -12.66 -10.50 -6.38
C LEU A 121 -13.16 -9.32 -5.51
N GLY A 122 -14.16 -8.57 -5.99
CA GLY A 122 -14.74 -7.45 -5.27
C GLY A 122 -15.50 -7.89 -4.02
N GLN A 123 -16.43 -8.84 -4.15
CA GLN A 123 -17.19 -9.37 -3.01
C GLN A 123 -16.27 -9.98 -1.93
N ASN A 124 -15.28 -10.77 -2.33
CA ASN A 124 -14.30 -11.33 -1.39
C ASN A 124 -13.48 -10.24 -0.68
N LEU A 125 -13.10 -9.17 -1.40
CA LEU A 125 -12.45 -8.02 -0.79
C LEU A 125 -13.38 -7.31 0.22
N VAL A 126 -14.67 -7.20 -0.07
CA VAL A 126 -15.62 -6.63 0.89
C VAL A 126 -15.72 -7.47 2.16
N ASP A 127 -15.94 -8.77 2.01
CA ASP A 127 -16.27 -9.66 3.12
C ASP A 127 -15.06 -10.01 3.98
N HIS A 128 -13.89 -10.23 3.35
CA HIS A 128 -12.70 -10.70 4.05
C HIS A 128 -11.71 -9.59 4.41
N PHE A 129 -11.84 -8.39 3.82
CA PHE A 129 -10.96 -7.26 4.13
C PHE A 129 -11.71 -6.04 4.67
N ILE A 130 -12.64 -5.47 3.90
CA ILE A 130 -13.26 -4.17 4.23
C ILE A 130 -14.14 -4.27 5.47
N VAL A 131 -14.96 -5.32 5.59
CA VAL A 131 -15.82 -5.53 6.76
C VAL A 131 -15.00 -5.75 8.04
N PRO A 132 -14.00 -6.66 8.07
CA PRO A 132 -13.11 -6.81 9.22
C PRO A 132 -12.33 -5.55 9.58
N LEU A 133 -11.81 -4.82 8.58
CA LEU A 133 -11.11 -3.56 8.77
C LEU A 133 -12.01 -2.53 9.46
N ARG A 134 -13.24 -2.36 8.98
CA ARG A 134 -14.23 -1.49 9.61
C ARG A 134 -14.50 -1.92 11.05
N THR A 135 -14.73 -3.20 11.32
CA THR A 135 -14.97 -3.65 12.71
C THR A 135 -13.78 -3.31 13.62
N SER A 136 -12.55 -3.54 13.15
CA SER A 136 -11.33 -3.24 13.92
C SER A 136 -11.14 -1.74 14.15
N LEU A 137 -11.40 -0.89 13.15
CA LEU A 137 -11.25 0.56 13.27
C LEU A 137 -12.22 1.20 14.27
N TRP A 138 -13.35 0.57 14.61
CA TRP A 138 -14.32 1.07 15.59
C TRP A 138 -14.26 0.34 16.95
N ASN A 139 -13.36 -0.63 17.11
CA ASN A 139 -13.18 -1.34 18.37
C ASN A 139 -12.43 -0.47 19.40
N THR A 140 -13.12 -0.10 20.47
CA THR A 140 -12.64 0.78 21.54
C THR A 140 -11.56 0.14 22.44
N ASN A 141 -11.38 -1.19 22.40
CA ASN A 141 -10.31 -1.87 23.13
C ASN A 141 -8.92 -1.71 22.48
N LEU A 142 -8.85 -1.16 21.26
CA LEU A 142 -7.60 -0.73 20.63
C LEU A 142 -7.23 0.72 20.96
N SER A 143 -8.05 1.44 21.74
CA SER A 143 -7.90 2.87 22.03
C SER A 143 -7.82 3.17 23.54
N ASN A 144 -6.63 3.01 24.12
CA ASN A 144 -6.24 3.85 25.26
C ASN A 144 -5.56 5.16 24.79
N THR A 145 -5.45 5.38 23.47
CA THR A 145 -4.95 6.60 22.85
C THR A 145 -6.03 7.20 21.95
N ALA A 146 -6.17 8.52 22.00
CA ALA A 146 -7.08 9.29 21.15
C ALA A 146 -6.92 8.87 19.66
N SER A 147 -8.03 8.78 18.92
CA SER A 147 -8.04 8.38 17.51
C SER A 147 -6.99 9.16 16.71
N THR A 148 -5.98 8.46 16.20
CA THR A 148 -4.96 9.06 15.32
C THR A 148 -5.60 9.64 14.06
N GLY A 149 -4.94 10.61 13.44
CA GLY A 149 -5.37 11.19 12.17
C GLY A 149 -5.61 10.11 11.12
N CYS A 150 -4.70 9.14 11.03
CA CYS A 150 -4.84 8.03 10.08
C CYS A 150 -6.03 7.10 10.37
N THR A 151 -6.44 6.97 11.64
CA THR A 151 -7.68 6.25 11.99
C THR A 151 -8.89 7.03 11.49
N LYS A 152 -8.93 8.35 11.70
CA LYS A 152 -10.03 9.20 11.23
C LYS A 152 -10.15 9.18 9.71
N GLU A 153 -9.03 9.35 9.03
CA GLU A 153 -8.96 9.36 7.57
C GLU A 153 -9.41 8.02 6.97
N LEU A 154 -8.86 6.90 7.47
CA LEU A 154 -9.22 5.59 6.93
C LEU A 154 -10.71 5.27 7.14
N ARG A 155 -11.31 5.74 8.24
CA ARG A 155 -12.76 5.64 8.46
C ARG A 155 -13.56 6.39 7.40
N GLN A 156 -13.13 7.58 7.00
CA GLN A 156 -13.79 8.37 5.94
C GLN A 156 -13.68 7.68 4.58
N GLN A 157 -12.56 7.02 4.31
CA GLN A 157 -12.31 6.38 3.01
C GLN A 157 -12.97 4.99 2.83
N LEU A 158 -13.49 4.37 3.88
CA LEU A 158 -14.06 3.01 3.80
C LEU A 158 -15.19 2.86 2.77
N HIS A 159 -16.01 3.91 2.60
CA HIS A 159 -17.05 3.90 1.57
C HIS A 159 -16.43 3.85 0.16
N LEU A 160 -15.38 4.63 -0.08
CA LEU A 160 -14.67 4.65 -1.37
C LEU A 160 -14.01 3.29 -1.66
N LEU A 161 -13.44 2.63 -0.64
CA LEU A 161 -12.89 1.29 -0.77
C LEU A 161 -13.97 0.27 -1.17
N ARG A 162 -15.17 0.35 -0.58
CA ARG A 162 -16.29 -0.53 -0.92
C ARG A 162 -16.79 -0.29 -2.35
N LEU A 163 -16.88 0.97 -2.79
CA LEU A 163 -17.23 1.31 -4.17
C LEU A 163 -16.19 0.77 -5.17
N ALA A 164 -14.90 0.90 -4.85
CA ALA A 164 -13.83 0.36 -5.68
C ALA A 164 -13.95 -1.17 -5.83
N ALA A 165 -14.26 -1.89 -4.75
CA ALA A 165 -14.48 -3.34 -4.79
C ALA A 165 -15.67 -3.72 -5.68
N SER A 166 -16.80 -3.02 -5.56
CA SER A 166 -17.97 -3.25 -6.42
C SER A 166 -17.69 -3.00 -7.91
N ARG A 167 -16.87 -1.98 -8.22
CA ARG A 167 -16.46 -1.69 -9.60
C ARG A 167 -15.63 -2.83 -10.19
N VAL A 168 -14.75 -3.46 -9.40
CA VAL A 168 -13.93 -4.60 -9.84
C VAL A 168 -14.81 -5.77 -10.26
N ASP A 169 -15.86 -6.10 -9.51
CA ASP A 169 -16.79 -7.18 -9.89
C ASP A 169 -17.52 -6.86 -11.20
N ASN A 170 -17.96 -5.62 -11.39
CA ASN A 170 -18.63 -5.20 -12.63
C ASN A 170 -17.68 -5.30 -13.84
N MET A 171 -16.43 -4.82 -13.71
CA MET A 171 -15.43 -4.92 -14.77
C MET A 171 -15.08 -6.37 -15.09
N THR A 172 -14.98 -7.23 -14.08
CA THR A 172 -14.71 -8.67 -14.25
C THR A 172 -15.86 -9.35 -14.99
N ALA A 173 -17.11 -9.02 -14.65
CA ALA A 173 -18.29 -9.54 -15.33
C ALA A 173 -18.38 -9.06 -16.80
N GLN A 174 -18.09 -7.79 -17.06
CA GLN A 174 -18.04 -7.23 -18.41
C GLN A 174 -16.97 -7.89 -19.28
N ALA A 175 -15.76 -8.09 -18.74
CA ALA A 175 -14.67 -8.75 -19.45
C ALA A 175 -15.00 -10.22 -19.75
N ALA A 176 -15.65 -10.93 -18.82
CA ALA A 176 -16.10 -12.30 -19.03
C ALA A 176 -17.18 -12.39 -20.13
N ALA A 177 -18.10 -11.43 -20.18
CA ALA A 177 -19.12 -11.35 -21.23
C ALA A 177 -18.52 -11.01 -22.60
N ALA A 178 -17.48 -10.15 -22.65
CA ALA A 178 -16.82 -9.75 -23.89
C ALA A 178 -15.93 -10.85 -24.50
N ASN A 179 -15.37 -11.75 -23.67
CA ASN A 179 -14.57 -12.90 -24.12
C ASN A 179 -15.42 -14.16 -24.44
N GLY A 180 -16.75 -14.08 -24.27
CA GLY A 180 -17.70 -15.17 -24.51
C GLY A 180 -18.35 -15.17 -25.90
N THR A 181 -17.82 -14.39 -26.85
CA THR A 181 -18.16 -14.37 -28.29
C THR A 181 -16.94 -14.72 -29.12
#